data_AF-A0AAX6G147-F1
#
_entry.id   AF-A0AAX6G147-F1
#
_cell.length_a   1.000
_cell.length_b   1.000
_cell.length_c   1.000
_cell.angle_alpha   90.00
_cell.angle_beta   90.00
_cell.angle_gamma   90.00
#
_symmetry.space_group_name_H-M   'P 1'
#
loop_
_entity.id
_entity.type
_entity.pdbx_description
1 polymer ?
#
loop_
_entity_poly.entity_id
_entity_poly.type
_entity_poly.pdbx_seq_one_letter_code
_entity_poly.pdbx_strand_id
1 'polypeptide(L)'
;MMTDRKSRFSVGGKPIYHFMGTSTFSQYTVVHDVSVAKIDPQAPLEKVCLLGCGVPTGLGAVWNTAKLEAGSIVAVFGLGTVGLAVAEGAKTAGASRIIGVDIDNKKFDVGMFLAPWENA
;
A
#
# COMPACT_ATOMS: atom_id res chain seq x y z
N MET A 1 -15.41 7.32 16.44
CA MET A 1 -15.97 6.04 15.95
C MET A 1 -17.27 6.31 15.23
N MET A 2 -17.51 5.67 14.08
CA MET A 2 -18.71 5.96 13.26
C MET A 2 -20.03 5.70 13.99
N THR A 3 -20.08 4.69 14.87
CA THR A 3 -21.30 4.25 15.57
C THR A 3 -21.82 5.23 16.62
N ASP A 4 -20.93 5.87 17.40
CA ASP A 4 -21.32 6.78 18.48
C ASP A 4 -20.77 8.21 18.32
N ARG A 5 -20.03 8.47 17.24
CA ARG A 5 -19.31 9.72 16.95
C ARG A 5 -18.37 10.20 18.07
N LYS A 6 -18.02 9.34 19.02
CA LYS A 6 -17.08 9.65 20.10
C LYS A 6 -15.67 9.21 19.75
N SER A 7 -14.67 9.88 20.32
CA SER A 7 -13.30 9.39 20.30
C SER A 7 -13.09 8.29 21.32
N ARG A 8 -11.98 7.56 21.16
CA ARG A 8 -11.41 6.61 22.13
C ARG A 8 -10.04 7.09 22.63
N PHE A 9 -9.60 8.26 22.17
CA PHE A 9 -8.34 8.89 22.53
C PHE A 9 -8.61 10.23 23.21
N SER A 10 -7.81 10.52 24.24
CA SER A 10 -7.79 11.83 24.88
C SER A 10 -6.42 12.09 25.50
N VAL A 11 -5.99 13.35 25.51
CA VAL A 11 -4.80 13.80 26.26
C VAL A 11 -5.19 15.02 27.08
N GLY A 12 -4.92 14.99 28.39
CA GLY A 12 -5.31 16.08 29.30
C GLY A 12 -6.82 16.35 29.30
N GLY A 13 -7.65 15.32 29.17
CA GLY A 13 -9.11 15.44 29.08
C GLY A 13 -9.65 15.97 27.74
N LYS A 14 -8.78 16.35 26.79
CA LYS A 14 -9.17 16.80 25.46
C LYS A 14 -9.24 15.62 24.49
N PRO A 15 -10.35 15.41 23.77
CA PRO A 15 -10.45 14.34 22.77
C PRO A 15 -9.44 14.52 21.63
N ILE A 16 -8.81 13.43 21.21
CA ILE A 16 -8.00 13.36 19.98
C ILE A 16 -8.80 12.60 18.92
N TYR A 17 -8.87 13.09 17.69
CA TYR A 17 -9.67 12.43 16.67
C TYR A 17 -9.04 11.13 16.16
N HIS A 18 -9.91 10.22 15.74
CA HIS A 18 -9.51 9.02 15.02
C HIS A 18 -9.16 9.38 13.56
N PHE A 19 -8.25 8.61 12.95
CA PHE A 19 -7.88 8.75 11.55
C PHE A 19 -8.13 7.44 10.82
N MET A 20 -8.85 7.52 9.69
CA MET A 20 -9.22 6.38 8.82
C MET A 20 -9.79 5.15 9.57
N GLY A 21 -10.36 5.34 10.77
CA GLY A 21 -10.89 4.25 11.57
C GLY A 21 -9.85 3.25 12.12
N THR A 22 -8.55 3.57 12.03
CA THR A 22 -7.45 2.69 12.46
C THR A 22 -6.56 3.33 13.52
N SER A 23 -6.14 4.58 13.33
CA SER A 23 -5.30 5.34 14.27
C SER A 23 -4.09 4.55 14.80
N THR A 24 -3.25 4.06 13.90
CA THR A 24 -2.16 3.11 14.20
C THR A 24 -0.94 3.72 14.90
N PHE A 25 -0.86 5.05 15.05
CA PHE A 25 0.24 5.73 15.73
C PHE A 25 -0.03 5.87 17.24
N SER A 26 -0.30 4.73 17.88
CA SER A 26 -0.52 4.59 19.33
C SER A 26 -0.20 3.15 19.73
N GLN A 27 0.30 2.93 20.95
CA GLN A 27 0.57 1.58 21.46
C GLN A 27 -0.69 0.70 21.51
N TYR A 28 -1.86 1.33 21.68
CA TYR A 28 -3.17 0.69 21.64
C TYR A 28 -4.13 1.54 20.81
N THR A 29 -5.03 0.88 20.08
CA THR A 29 -6.12 1.51 19.34
C THR A 29 -7.40 0.72 19.51
N VAL A 30 -8.53 1.36 19.23
CA VAL A 30 -9.85 0.73 19.21
C VAL A 30 -10.40 0.91 17.80
N VAL A 31 -10.68 -0.21 17.14
CA VAL A 31 -11.20 -0.26 15.76
C VAL A 31 -12.58 -0.91 15.73
N HIS A 32 -13.33 -0.65 14.67
CA HIS A 32 -14.54 -1.43 14.39
C HIS A 32 -14.14 -2.81 13.88
N ASP A 33 -14.99 -3.80 14.16
CA ASP A 33 -14.84 -5.18 13.66
C ASP A 33 -14.76 -5.23 12.12
N VAL A 34 -15.55 -4.41 11.43
CA VAL A 34 -15.51 -4.25 9.96
C VAL A 34 -14.22 -3.61 9.44
N SER A 35 -13.38 -3.05 10.32
CA SER A 35 -12.11 -2.39 9.98
C SER A 35 -10.89 -3.21 10.41
N VAL A 36 -11.08 -4.48 10.79
CA VAL A 36 -9.99 -5.40 11.16
C VAL A 36 -10.15 -6.75 10.47
N ALA A 37 -9.06 -7.27 9.93
CA ALA A 37 -8.99 -8.61 9.37
C ALA A 37 -8.04 -9.47 10.19
N LYS A 38 -8.50 -10.65 10.62
CA LYS A 38 -7.64 -11.65 11.25
C LYS A 38 -6.68 -12.22 10.21
N ILE A 39 -5.39 -12.26 10.52
CA ILE A 39 -4.34 -12.83 9.67
C ILE A 39 -3.69 -14.04 10.35
N ASP A 40 -2.75 -14.68 9.64
CA ASP A 40 -1.94 -15.78 10.16
C ASP A 40 -1.16 -15.33 11.41
N PRO A 41 -1.29 -16.03 12.56
CA PRO A 41 -0.55 -15.68 13.77
C PRO A 41 0.97 -15.86 13.66
N GLN A 42 1.47 -16.58 12.64
CA GLN A 42 2.90 -16.75 12.38
C GLN A 42 3.47 -15.68 11.43
N ALA A 43 2.63 -14.79 10.89
CA ALA A 43 3.09 -13.75 9.97
C ALA A 43 4.00 -12.73 10.69
N PRO A 44 5.16 -12.36 10.12
CA PRO A 44 6.05 -11.35 10.70
C PRO A 44 5.41 -9.95 10.58
N LEU A 45 4.84 -9.44 11.69
CA LEU A 45 4.05 -8.21 11.74
C LEU A 45 4.82 -6.97 11.25
N GLU A 46 6.14 -6.94 11.46
CA GLU A 46 7.03 -5.88 11.01
C GLU A 46 7.13 -5.77 9.48
N LYS A 47 6.78 -6.84 8.75
CA LYS A 47 6.74 -6.88 7.29
C LYS A 47 5.31 -6.73 6.76
N VAL A 48 4.39 -7.53 7.30
CA VAL A 48 3.01 -7.60 6.79
C VAL A 48 2.18 -6.37 7.12
N CYS A 49 2.66 -5.47 7.99
CA CYS A 49 2.02 -4.17 8.22
C CYS A 49 1.86 -3.35 6.92
N LEU A 50 2.74 -3.53 5.93
CA LEU A 50 2.64 -2.89 4.61
C LEU A 50 1.39 -3.33 3.83
N LEU A 51 0.83 -4.50 4.17
CA LEU A 51 -0.43 -4.99 3.62
C LEU A 51 -1.66 -4.26 4.18
N GLY A 52 -1.50 -3.34 5.13
CA GLY A 52 -2.60 -2.53 5.63
C GLY A 52 -2.99 -1.35 4.72
N CYS A 53 -2.15 -1.00 3.73
CA CYS A 53 -2.41 0.13 2.84
C CYS A 53 -1.65 0.00 1.50
N GLY A 54 -0.44 0.56 1.40
CA GLY A 54 0.14 0.90 0.10
C GLY A 54 0.41 -0.27 -0.83
N VAL A 55 0.79 -1.44 -0.30
CA VAL A 55 1.08 -2.63 -1.12
C VAL A 55 -0.17 -3.18 -1.81
N PRO A 56 -1.25 -3.55 -1.10
CA PRO A 56 -2.46 -4.04 -1.76
C PRO A 56 -3.15 -2.97 -2.60
N THR A 57 -2.99 -1.67 -2.29
CA THR A 57 -3.47 -0.61 -3.18
C THR A 57 -2.80 -0.69 -4.56
N GLY A 58 -1.47 -0.82 -4.60
CA GLY A 58 -0.74 -0.92 -5.87
C GLY A 58 -1.03 -2.22 -6.62
N LEU A 59 -0.98 -3.37 -5.94
CA LEU A 59 -1.28 -4.67 -6.54
C LEU A 59 -2.73 -4.74 -7.05
N GLY A 60 -3.68 -4.29 -6.24
CA GLY A 60 -5.10 -4.24 -6.59
C GLY A 60 -5.40 -3.29 -7.75
N ALA A 61 -4.66 -2.18 -7.88
CA ALA A 61 -4.79 -1.30 -9.03
C ALA A 61 -4.49 -2.03 -10.34
N VAL A 62 -3.52 -2.96 -10.35
CA VAL A 62 -3.20 -3.77 -11.53
C VAL A 62 -4.22 -4.90 -11.73
N TRP A 63 -4.42 -5.74 -10.72
CA TRP A 63 -5.17 -6.98 -10.88
C TRP A 63 -6.69 -6.78 -10.91
N ASN A 64 -7.20 -5.87 -10.09
CA ASN A 64 -8.64 -5.72 -9.88
C ASN A 64 -9.22 -4.56 -10.68
N THR A 65 -8.49 -3.44 -10.76
CA THR A 65 -8.96 -2.22 -11.42
C THR A 65 -8.59 -2.18 -12.89
N ALA A 66 -7.28 -2.19 -13.20
CA ALA A 66 -6.79 -2.14 -14.58
C ALA A 66 -6.98 -3.48 -15.31
N LYS A 67 -7.00 -4.60 -14.55
CA LYS A 67 -7.10 -5.98 -15.06
C LYS A 67 -6.10 -6.23 -16.18
N LEU A 68 -4.83 -5.94 -15.87
CA LEU A 68 -3.76 -5.96 -16.85
C LEU A 68 -3.65 -7.31 -17.57
N GLU A 69 -3.56 -7.26 -18.89
CA GLU A 69 -3.33 -8.42 -19.75
C GLU A 69 -1.84 -8.67 -19.93
N ALA A 70 -1.44 -9.95 -19.97
CA ALA A 70 -0.08 -10.33 -20.25
C ALA A 70 0.38 -9.78 -21.61
N GLY A 71 1.63 -9.33 -21.69
CA GLY A 71 2.19 -8.65 -22.86
C GLY A 71 1.95 -7.14 -22.89
N SER A 72 1.15 -6.57 -21.99
CA SER A 72 0.91 -5.12 -21.92
C SER A 72 2.18 -4.31 -21.62
N ILE A 73 2.21 -3.06 -22.09
CA ILE A 73 3.22 -2.05 -21.72
C ILE A 73 2.61 -1.09 -20.70
N VAL A 74 3.27 -0.87 -19.57
CA VAL A 74 2.74 -0.10 -18.43
C VAL A 74 3.61 1.11 -18.16
N ALA A 75 3.01 2.27 -17.92
CA ALA A 75 3.71 3.41 -17.34
C ALA A 75 3.24 3.64 -15.89
N VAL A 76 4.18 3.77 -14.96
CA VAL A 76 3.94 3.98 -13.53
C VAL A 76 4.44 5.36 -13.13
N PHE A 77 3.52 6.28 -12.86
CA PHE A 77 3.84 7.64 -12.41
C PHE A 77 3.91 7.71 -10.89
N GLY A 78 5.12 7.93 -10.38
CA GLY A 78 5.48 7.93 -8.97
C GLY A 78 6.04 6.58 -8.52
N LEU A 79 7.27 6.57 -7.99
CA LEU A 79 8.01 5.39 -7.54
C LEU A 79 8.14 5.33 -6.01
N GLY A 80 7.06 5.69 -5.30
CA GLY A 80 6.92 5.43 -3.86
C GLY A 80 6.35 4.03 -3.59
N THR A 81 6.01 3.71 -2.34
CA THR A 81 5.52 2.39 -1.93
C THR A 81 4.40 1.82 -2.81
N VAL A 82 3.39 2.65 -3.14
CA VAL A 82 2.26 2.22 -3.99
C VAL A 82 2.70 1.97 -5.43
N GLY A 83 3.50 2.87 -6.00
CA GLY A 83 3.99 2.74 -7.38
C GLY A 83 4.90 1.53 -7.57
N LEU A 84 5.77 1.25 -6.60
CA LEU A 84 6.59 0.04 -6.61
C LEU A 84 5.72 -1.23 -6.52
N ALA A 85 4.64 -1.21 -5.73
CA ALA A 85 3.67 -2.30 -5.70
C ALA A 85 2.89 -2.44 -7.02
N VAL A 86 2.59 -1.34 -7.73
CA VAL A 86 2.03 -1.39 -9.10
C VAL A 86 3.02 -2.06 -10.05
N ALA A 87 4.30 -1.69 -10.01
CA ALA A 87 5.32 -2.30 -10.85
C ALA A 87 5.44 -3.82 -10.61
N GLU A 88 5.44 -4.24 -9.33
CA GLU A 88 5.44 -5.67 -8.98
C GLU A 88 4.14 -6.38 -9.43
N GLY A 89 2.99 -5.74 -9.27
CA GLY A 89 1.71 -6.23 -9.76
C GLY A 89 1.69 -6.40 -11.28
N ALA A 90 2.25 -5.45 -12.02
CA ALA A 90 2.34 -5.48 -13.48
C ALA A 90 3.28 -6.59 -13.96
N LYS A 91 4.43 -6.74 -13.30
CA LYS A 91 5.40 -7.82 -13.56
C LYS A 91 4.77 -9.19 -13.35
N THR A 92 4.11 -9.40 -12.21
CA THR A 92 3.43 -10.67 -11.88
C THR A 92 2.22 -10.96 -12.78
N ALA A 93 1.57 -9.92 -13.33
CA ALA A 93 0.53 -10.05 -14.34
C ALA A 93 1.06 -10.27 -15.77
N GLY A 94 2.39 -10.29 -15.97
CA GLY A 94 3.02 -10.61 -17.25
C GLY A 94 3.18 -9.44 -18.21
N ALA A 95 3.26 -8.19 -17.73
CA ALA A 95 3.59 -7.05 -18.58
C ALA A 95 4.91 -7.30 -19.35
N SER A 96 4.94 -6.95 -20.64
CA SER A 96 6.14 -7.09 -21.48
C SER A 96 7.17 -5.99 -21.21
N ARG A 97 6.67 -4.80 -20.82
CA ARG A 97 7.49 -3.67 -20.45
C ARG A 97 6.76 -2.84 -19.41
N ILE A 98 7.51 -2.33 -18.45
CA ILE A 98 7.00 -1.38 -17.47
C ILE A 98 7.90 -0.13 -17.60
N ILE A 99 7.40 1.07 -17.33
CA ILE A 99 8.13 2.34 -17.47
C ILE A 99 7.90 3.14 -16.20
N GLY A 100 8.91 3.26 -15.35
CA GLY A 100 8.85 4.06 -14.13
C GLY A 100 9.10 5.53 -14.41
N VAL A 101 8.23 6.41 -13.89
CA VAL A 101 8.34 7.87 -14.04
C VAL A 101 8.33 8.50 -12.66
N ASP A 102 9.43 9.13 -12.24
CA ASP A 102 9.50 9.93 -11.02
C ASP A 102 10.41 11.15 -11.27
N ILE A 103 10.22 12.21 -10.50
CA ILE A 103 11.06 13.42 -10.58
C ILE A 103 12.34 13.27 -9.75
N ASP A 104 12.35 12.36 -8.79
CA ASP A 104 13.51 12.07 -7.95
C ASP A 104 14.27 10.86 -8.50
N ASN A 105 15.39 11.17 -9.16
CA ASN A 105 16.24 10.16 -9.79
C ASN A 105 16.74 9.09 -8.81
N LYS A 106 16.83 9.37 -7.51
CA LYS A 106 17.29 8.41 -6.49
C LYS A 106 16.36 7.22 -6.32
N LYS A 107 15.11 7.31 -6.78
CA LYS A 107 14.14 6.21 -6.67
C LYS A 107 14.29 5.17 -7.79
N PHE A 108 14.99 5.49 -8.87
CA PHE A 108 15.15 4.57 -9.99
C PHE A 108 15.97 3.32 -9.63
N ASP A 109 16.98 3.45 -8.77
CA ASP A 109 17.78 2.31 -8.30
C ASP A 109 16.89 1.24 -7.64
N VAL A 110 15.97 1.68 -6.77
CA VAL A 110 15.00 0.79 -6.10
C VAL A 110 13.96 0.25 -7.09
N GLY A 111 13.49 1.10 -8.01
CA GLY A 111 12.56 0.68 -9.07
C GLY A 111 13.16 -0.42 -9.95
N MET A 112 14.42 -0.27 -10.36
CA MET A 112 15.20 -1.25 -11.13
C MET A 112 15.44 -2.56 -10.39
N PHE A 113 15.64 -2.52 -9.07
CA PHE A 113 15.80 -3.73 -8.28
C PHE A 113 14.55 -4.62 -8.28
N LEU A 114 13.35 -4.02 -8.18
CA LEU A 114 12.09 -4.77 -8.02
C LEU A 114 11.56 -5.32 -9.36
N ALA A 115 11.70 -4.55 -10.44
CA ALA A 115 11.40 -5.00 -11.79
C ALA A 115 12.64 -4.71 -12.64
N PRO A 116 13.50 -5.69 -12.97
CA PRO A 116 14.61 -5.46 -13.88
C PRO A 116 14.03 -5.11 -15.25
N TRP A 117 13.98 -3.81 -15.55
CA TRP A 117 13.59 -3.26 -16.84
C TRP A 117 14.76 -3.48 -17.81
N GLU A 118 14.50 -3.85 -19.06
CA GLU A 118 15.51 -3.70 -20.10
C GLU A 118 15.75 -2.19 -20.32
N ASN A 119 17.03 -1.81 -20.22
CA ASN A 119 17.59 -0.45 -20.27
C ASN A 119 16.69 0.58 -20.98
N ALA A 120 16.30 1.62 -20.22
CA ALA A 120 15.74 2.85 -20.77
C ALA A 120 16.72 3.55 -21.72
#